data_AF-A0ABC9NSC6-F1
#
_entry.id   AF-A0ABC9NSC6-F1
#
_cell.length_a   1.000
_cell.length_b   1.000
_cell.length_c   1.000
_cell.angle_alpha   90.00
_cell.angle_beta   90.00
_cell.angle_gamma   90.00
#
_symmetry.space_group_name_H-M   'P 1'
#
loop_
_entity.id
_entity.type
_entity.pdbx_description
1 polymer ?
#
loop_
_entity_poly.entity_id
_entity_poly.type
_entity_poly.pdbx_seq_one_letter_code
_entity_poly.pdbx_strand_id
1 'polypeptide(L)'
;MSQTKNKQLLDKKIRAEIELIKKIIAEFDVVKENVKILNEKAKTDPQAAEKLNNLIEGYTNGEERKLYDSALSKIEKLIETMSPLRSKNQLTKNQRNKNNRKIV
;
A
#
# COMPACT_ATOMS: atom_id res chain seq x y z
N MET A 1 25.96 22.49 0.16
CA MET A 1 26.27 21.41 -0.82
C MET A 1 25.87 19.99 -0.36
N SER A 2 26.02 19.62 0.92
CA SER A 2 25.68 18.28 1.44
C SER A 2 24.17 17.94 1.36
N GLN A 3 23.29 18.88 1.73
CA GLN A 3 21.84 18.65 1.76
C GLN A 3 21.23 18.34 0.38
N THR A 4 21.72 18.97 -0.70
CA THR A 4 21.25 18.71 -2.07
C THR A 4 21.56 17.29 -2.53
N LYS A 5 22.78 16.81 -2.24
CA LYS A 5 23.19 15.43 -2.54
C LYS A 5 22.40 14.41 -1.72
N ASN A 6 22.16 14.70 -0.44
CA ASN A 6 21.36 13.83 0.43
C ASN A 6 19.90 13.72 -0.03
N LYS A 7 19.30 14.83 -0.49
CA LYS A 7 17.95 14.82 -1.06
C LYS A 7 17.85 13.98 -2.34
N GLN A 8 18.84 14.09 -3.23
CA GLN A 8 18.90 13.29 -4.46
C GLN A 8 19.09 11.79 -4.15
N LEU A 9 19.92 11.46 -3.17
CA LEU A 9 20.12 10.07 -2.73
C LEU A 9 18.83 9.48 -2.15
N LEU A 10 18.11 10.25 -1.33
CA LEU A 10 16.84 9.84 -0.76
C LEU A 10 15.77 9.62 -1.84
N ASP A 11 15.64 10.54 -2.80
CA ASP A 11 14.69 10.41 -3.91
C ASP A 11 14.96 9.16 -4.76
N LYS A 12 16.23 8.87 -5.06
CA LYS A 12 16.61 7.64 -5.77
C LYS A 12 16.21 6.37 -5.01
N LYS A 13 16.44 6.34 -3.69
CA LYS A 13 16.07 5.19 -2.85
C LYS A 13 14.55 4.98 -2.82
N ILE A 14 13.77 6.05 -2.65
CA ILE A 14 12.30 5.97 -2.64
C ILE A 14 11.78 5.43 -3.96
N ARG A 15 12.28 5.94 -5.10
CA ARG A 15 11.87 5.45 -6.43
C ARG A 15 12.24 3.98 -6.64
N ALA A 16 13.42 3.56 -6.21
CA ALA A 16 13.84 2.17 -6.30
C ALA A 16 12.91 1.24 -5.50
N GLU A 17 12.54 1.65 -4.28
CA GLU A 17 11.62 0.87 -3.44
C GLU A 17 10.23 0.74 -4.07
N ILE A 18 9.71 1.83 -4.65
CA ILE A 18 8.42 1.82 -5.36
C ILE A 18 8.45 0.86 -6.55
N GLU A 19 9.53 0.88 -7.35
CA GLU A 19 9.68 -0.02 -8.49
C GLU A 19 9.82 -1.49 -8.06
N LEU A 20 10.52 -1.75 -6.94
CA LEU A 20 10.61 -3.09 -6.37
C LEU A 20 9.23 -3.60 -5.95
N ILE A 21 8.46 -2.80 -5.21
CA ILE A 21 7.10 -3.16 -4.77
C ILE A 21 6.19 -3.42 -5.97
N LYS A 22 6.25 -2.59 -7.02
CA LYS A 22 5.46 -2.81 -8.25
C LYS A 22 5.78 -4.15 -8.91
N LYS A 23 7.05 -4.55 -8.96
CA LYS A 23 7.45 -5.86 -9.51
C LYS A 23 6.89 -7.01 -8.68
N ILE A 24 6.99 -6.93 -7.35
CA ILE A 24 6.43 -7.93 -6.44
C ILE A 24 4.91 -8.06 -6.66
N ILE A 25 4.18 -6.95 -6.82
CA ILE A 25 2.75 -6.97 -7.11
C ILE A 25 2.45 -7.64 -8.46
N ALA A 26 3.27 -7.40 -9.48
CA ALA A 26 3.10 -8.05 -10.78
C ALA A 26 3.37 -9.57 -10.71
N GLU A 27 4.32 -10.01 -9.89
CA GLU A 27 4.60 -11.43 -9.66
C GLU A 27 3.42 -12.15 -8.98
N PHE A 28 2.57 -11.43 -8.23
CA PHE A 28 1.36 -12.00 -7.64
C PHE A 28 0.32 -12.48 -8.66
N ASP A 29 0.34 -11.97 -9.90
CA ASP A 29 -0.53 -12.50 -10.96
C ASP A 29 -0.16 -13.96 -11.31
N VAL A 30 1.13 -14.31 -11.25
CA VAL A 30 1.60 -15.69 -11.44
C VAL A 30 1.14 -16.57 -10.27
N VAL A 31 1.23 -16.06 -9.04
CA VAL A 31 0.75 -16.76 -7.84
C VAL A 31 -0.75 -17.04 -7.95
N LYS A 32 -1.54 -16.05 -8.41
CA LYS A 32 -2.98 -16.19 -8.61
C LYS A 32 -3.33 -17.30 -9.60
N GLU A 33 -2.62 -17.40 -10.72
CA GLU A 33 -2.85 -18.48 -11.68
C GLU A 33 -2.47 -19.85 -11.09
N ASN A 34 -1.39 -19.92 -10.32
CA ASN A 34 -0.99 -21.15 -9.64
C ASN A 34 -2.02 -21.61 -8.59
N VAL A 35 -2.64 -20.69 -7.85
CA VAL A 35 -3.73 -21.00 -6.90
C VAL A 35 -4.96 -21.51 -7.65
N LYS A 36 -5.28 -20.95 -8.82
CA LYS A 36 -6.36 -21.45 -9.67
C LYS A 36 -6.12 -22.88 -10.15
N ILE A 37 -4.89 -23.18 -10.61
CA ILE A 37 -4.49 -24.53 -10.99
C ILE A 37 -4.58 -25.48 -9.78
N LEU A 38 -4.13 -25.05 -8.60
CA LEU A 38 -4.24 -25.83 -7.37
C LEU A 38 -5.69 -26.12 -7.00
N ASN A 39 -6.59 -25.14 -7.16
CA ASN A 39 -8.02 -25.29 -6.92
C ASN A 39 -8.67 -26.30 -7.87
N GLU A 40 -8.29 -26.31 -9.15
CA GLU A 40 -8.77 -27.33 -10.08
C GLU A 40 -8.27 -28.73 -9.69
N LYS A 41 -7.01 -28.86 -9.28
CA LYS A 41 -6.45 -30.13 -8.79
C LYS A 41 -7.09 -30.61 -7.50
N ALA A 42 -7.45 -29.70 -6.59
CA ALA A 42 -8.09 -30.02 -5.31
C ALA A 42 -9.44 -30.74 -5.45
N LYS A 43 -10.11 -30.62 -6.61
CA LYS A 43 -11.37 -31.35 -6.88
C LYS A 43 -11.17 -32.86 -6.97
N THR A 44 -9.97 -33.30 -7.34
CA THR A 44 -9.65 -34.70 -7.62
C THR A 44 -8.55 -35.26 -6.74
N ASP A 45 -7.65 -34.42 -6.23
CA ASP A 45 -6.51 -34.79 -5.40
C ASP A 45 -6.67 -34.26 -3.96
N PRO A 46 -6.79 -35.16 -2.96
CA PRO A 46 -6.94 -34.76 -1.56
C PRO A 46 -5.69 -34.04 -1.01
N GLN A 47 -4.49 -34.33 -1.51
CA GLN A 47 -3.28 -33.59 -1.09
C GLN A 47 -3.28 -32.15 -1.61
N ALA A 48 -3.80 -31.94 -2.82
CA ALA A 48 -3.99 -30.59 -3.35
C ALA A 48 -5.07 -29.82 -2.57
N ALA A 49 -6.13 -30.50 -2.13
CA ALA A 49 -7.16 -29.90 -1.28
C ALA A 49 -6.63 -29.47 0.09
N GLU A 50 -5.81 -30.30 0.75
CA GLU A 50 -5.18 -29.95 2.01
C GLU A 50 -4.26 -28.72 1.86
N LYS A 51 -3.43 -28.69 0.81
CA LYS A 51 -2.57 -27.53 0.52
C LYS A 51 -3.38 -26.27 0.28
N LEU A 52 -4.50 -26.37 -0.45
CA LEU A 52 -5.38 -25.23 -0.70
C LEU A 52 -6.04 -24.74 0.60
N ASN A 53 -6.50 -25.64 1.46
CA ASN A 53 -7.11 -25.29 2.74
C ASN A 53 -6.13 -24.56 3.66
N ASN A 54 -4.90 -25.06 3.77
CA ASN A 54 -3.84 -24.39 4.55
C ASN A 54 -3.55 -22.99 4.00
N LEU A 55 -3.53 -22.83 2.68
CA LEU A 55 -3.34 -21.54 2.04
C LEU A 55 -4.53 -20.60 2.33
N ILE A 56 -5.77 -21.08 2.24
CA ILE A 56 -6.96 -20.30 2.59
C ILE A 56 -6.90 -19.84 4.05
N GLU A 57 -6.58 -20.74 4.96
CA GLU A 57 -6.48 -20.42 6.40
C GLU A 57 -5.38 -19.39 6.66
N GLY A 58 -4.20 -19.57 6.07
CA GLY A 58 -3.07 -18.65 6.14
C GLY A 58 -3.43 -17.22 5.73
N TYR A 59 -4.09 -17.08 4.58
CA TYR A 59 -4.51 -15.78 4.04
C TYR A 59 -5.78 -15.19 4.69
N THR A 60 -6.54 -15.99 5.45
CA THR A 60 -7.73 -15.51 6.16
C THR A 60 -7.39 -15.04 7.57
N ASN A 61 -6.71 -15.87 8.37
CA ASN A 61 -6.46 -15.64 9.79
C ASN A 61 -5.01 -15.93 10.22
N GLY A 62 -4.18 -16.48 9.33
CA GLY A 62 -2.80 -16.88 9.62
C GLY A 62 -1.77 -15.77 9.45
N GLU A 63 -0.52 -16.19 9.26
CA GLU A 63 0.63 -15.29 9.18
C GLU A 63 0.65 -14.49 7.87
N GLU A 64 0.21 -15.08 6.77
CA GLU A 64 0.11 -14.41 5.46
C GLU A 64 -0.82 -13.20 5.56
N ARG A 65 -1.95 -13.33 6.27
CA ARG A 65 -2.85 -12.21 6.51
C ARG A 65 -2.20 -11.11 7.36
N LYS A 66 -1.54 -11.47 8.46
CA LYS A 66 -0.87 -10.50 9.34
C LYS A 66 0.23 -9.72 8.61
N LEU A 67 0.99 -10.39 7.74
CA LEU A 67 2.01 -9.76 6.92
C LEU A 67 1.38 -8.79 5.91
N TYR A 68 0.28 -9.18 5.27
CA TYR A 68 -0.48 -8.32 4.36
C TYR A 68 -0.98 -7.06 5.08
N ASP A 69 -1.68 -7.21 6.21
CA ASP A 69 -2.24 -6.09 6.96
C ASP A 69 -1.14 -5.17 7.52
N SER A 70 -0.01 -5.73 7.95
CA SER A 70 1.16 -4.97 8.41
C SER A 70 1.79 -4.12 7.30
N ALA A 71 1.94 -4.70 6.10
CA ALA A 71 2.43 -3.97 4.93
C ALA A 71 1.47 -2.84 4.54
N LEU A 72 0.17 -3.13 4.48
CA LEU A 72 -0.87 -2.15 4.16
C LEU A 72 -0.86 -0.97 5.16
N SER A 73 -0.83 -1.26 6.47
CA SER A 73 -0.83 -0.25 7.52
C SER A 73 0.38 0.68 7.46
N LYS A 74 1.56 0.18 7.06
CA LYS A 74 2.75 1.03 6.85
C LYS A 74 2.55 2.02 5.70
N ILE A 75 1.90 1.59 4.63
CA ILE A 75 1.58 2.46 3.48
C ILE A 75 0.54 3.50 3.88
N GLU A 76 -0.51 3.12 4.61
CA GLU A 76 -1.53 4.05 5.12
C GLU A 76 -0.90 5.13 6.02
N LYS A 77 -0.03 4.74 6.95
CA LYS A 77 0.71 5.69 7.81
C LYS A 77 1.60 6.64 7.01
N LEU A 78 2.24 6.14 5.95
CA LEU A 78 3.05 6.98 5.06
C LEU A 78 2.18 8.00 4.31
N ILE A 79 1.01 7.59 3.83
CA ILE A 79 0.04 8.49 3.17
C ILE A 79 -0.51 9.52 4.17
N GLU A 80 -0.82 9.10 5.39
CA GLU A 80 -1.33 9.98 6.46
C GLU A 80 -0.32 11.07 6.84
N THR A 81 0.96 10.70 6.98
CA THR A 81 2.04 11.66 7.30
C THR A 81 2.34 12.64 6.17
N MET A 82 2.07 12.25 4.92
CA MET A 82 2.25 13.10 3.73
C MET A 82 1.01 13.93 3.40
N SER A 83 -0.15 13.52 3.88
CA SER A 83 -1.40 14.27 3.73
C SER A 83 -1.32 15.54 4.58
N PRO A 84 -1.73 16.71 4.06
CA PRO A 84 -1.83 17.89 4.91
C PRO A 84 -2.81 17.57 6.03
N LEU A 85 -2.29 17.56 7.28
CA LEU A 85 -3.11 17.40 8.47
C LEU A 85 -4.33 18.32 8.30
N ARG A 86 -5.53 17.87 8.66
CA ARG A 86 -6.75 18.69 8.73
C ARG A 86 -6.63 19.93 9.65
N SER A 87 -5.42 20.32 10.05
CA SER A 87 -5.11 21.70 10.40
C SER A 87 -5.22 22.58 9.16
N LYS A 88 -6.42 23.15 8.97
CA LYS A 88 -6.79 24.23 8.03
C LYS A 88 -5.87 25.48 8.04
N ASN A 89 -4.70 25.45 8.67
CA ASN A 89 -3.86 26.61 8.95
C ASN A 89 -2.41 26.50 8.47
N GLN A 90 -1.98 25.42 7.82
CA GLN A 90 -0.64 25.37 7.22
C GLN A 90 -0.70 25.59 5.71
N LEU A 91 -0.25 26.78 5.32
CA LEU A 91 0.15 27.24 3.97
C LEU A 91 -0.89 27.75 2.97
N THR A 92 -2.20 27.59 3.19
CA THR A 92 -3.17 28.40 2.42
C THR A 92 -3.48 29.66 3.20
N LYS A 93 -2.91 30.80 2.78
CA LYS A 93 -3.45 32.11 3.15
C LYS A 93 -4.93 32.08 2.76
N ASN A 94 -5.82 31.88 3.73
CA ASN A 94 -7.25 32.10 3.56
C ASN A 94 -7.45 33.58 3.27
N GLN A 95 -7.27 33.98 2.01
CA GLN A 95 -7.70 35.28 1.52
C GLN A 95 -9.22 35.25 1.45
N ARG A 96 -9.87 35.34 2.60
CA ARG A 96 -11.19 35.95 2.67
C ARG A 96 -10.97 37.43 2.33
N ASN A 97 -10.93 37.75 1.04
CA ASN A 97 -11.23 39.09 0.58
C ASN A 97 -12.67 39.36 1.03
N LYS A 98 -12.80 39.98 2.21
CA LYS A 98 -14.05 40.54 2.68
C LYS A 98 -14.36 41.68 1.72
N ASN A 99 -15.17 41.38 0.71
CA ASN A 99 -15.78 42.41 -0.10
C ASN A 99 -16.60 43.31 0.84
N ASN A 100 -16.23 44.59 0.85
CA ASN A 100 -16.90 45.63 1.60
C ASN A 100 -18.32 45.83 1.05
N ARG A 101 -19.29 45.20 1.70
CA ARG A 101 -20.68 45.67 1.96
C ARG A 101 -21.47 44.48 2.54
N LYS A 102 -21.28 44.22 3.83
CA LYS A 102 -22.37 43.67 4.63
C LYS A 102 -23.37 44.81 4.79
N ILE A 103 -24.43 44.79 4.00
CA ILE A 103 -25.62 45.58 4.29
C ILE A 103 -26.22 44.90 5.53
N VAL A 104 -26.30 45.67 6.63
CA VAL A 104 -26.90 45.26 7.90
C VAL A 104 -28.41 45.17 7.74
#